data_AF-A0A7S4M3M1-F1
#
_entry.id   AF-A0A7S4M3M1-F1
#
_cell.length_a   1.000
_cell.length_b   1.000
_cell.length_c   1.000
_cell.angle_alpha   90.00
_cell.angle_beta   90.00
_cell.angle_gamma   90.00
#
_symmetry.space_group_name_H-M   'P 1'
#
loop_
_entity.id
_entity.type
_entity.pdbx_description
1 polymer ?
#
loop_
_entity_poly.entity_id
_entity_poly.type
_entity_poly.pdbx_seq_one_letter_code
_entity_poly.pdbx_strand_id
1 'polypeptide(L)'
;NRNCFLLYCDDYRREFFKQNPGKNNSEITSLLGQSWRKLPTHKKAEYKQKAKLEKMRFEFENPNYKRKGKKIDKFMSTFKVETNPSRKLAVKPTTTRSSKPLIQTHDQPTNNFQRPTTLSYNPPILPSFRLLLESLAMQSEPFLPPLIRQSPFSL
;
A
#
# COMPACT_ATOMS: atom_id res chain seq x y z
N ASN A 1 3.01 10.68 -4.04
CA ASN A 1 4.42 10.23 -3.87
C ASN A 1 4.46 8.87 -3.18
N ARG A 2 4.76 7.79 -3.92
CA ARG A 2 4.87 6.40 -3.41
C ARG A 2 6.32 5.92 -3.49
N ASN A 3 6.74 5.08 -2.53
CA ASN A 3 8.08 4.50 -2.52
C ASN A 3 8.13 3.14 -3.23
N CYS A 4 9.33 2.60 -3.45
CA CYS A 4 9.54 1.35 -4.20
C CYS A 4 8.81 0.14 -3.58
N PHE A 5 8.80 0.04 -2.24
CA PHE A 5 8.12 -1.05 -1.55
C PHE A 5 6.59 -0.95 -1.66
N LEU A 6 6.03 0.25 -1.60
CA LEU A 6 4.59 0.46 -1.75
C LEU A 6 4.11 0.10 -3.17
N LEU A 7 4.90 0.43 -4.20
CA LEU A 7 4.62 0.00 -5.57
C LEU A 7 4.65 -1.53 -5.70
N TYR A 8 5.65 -2.19 -5.08
CA TYR A 8 5.68 -3.65 -5.01
C TYR A 8 4.46 -4.23 -4.28
N CYS A 9 4.05 -3.62 -3.16
CA CYS A 9 2.86 -4.06 -2.44
C CYS A 9 1.59 -3.92 -3.28
N ASP A 10 1.45 -2.87 -4.07
CA ASP A 10 0.27 -2.67 -4.92
C ASP A 10 0.13 -3.79 -5.96
N ASP A 11 1.25 -4.23 -6.55
CA ASP A 11 1.28 -5.32 -7.54
C ASP A 11 0.93 -6.68 -6.90
N TYR A 12 1.62 -7.04 -5.81
CA TYR A 12 1.57 -8.40 -5.27
C TYR A 12 0.53 -8.61 -4.16
N ARG A 13 0.01 -7.54 -3.53
CA ARG A 13 -0.95 -7.70 -2.42
C ARG A 13 -2.17 -8.51 -2.83
N ARG A 14 -2.70 -8.31 -4.04
CA ARG A 14 -3.86 -9.07 -4.54
C ARG A 14 -3.56 -10.55 -4.67
N GLU A 15 -2.37 -10.90 -5.16
CA GLU A 15 -1.93 -12.29 -5.29
C GLU A 15 -1.78 -12.93 -3.91
N PHE A 16 -1.16 -12.24 -2.96
CA PHE A 16 -1.00 -12.76 -1.60
C PHE A 16 -2.33 -12.99 -0.89
N PHE A 17 -3.34 -12.12 -1.11
CA PHE A 17 -4.69 -12.34 -0.60
C PHE A 17 -5.38 -13.53 -1.28
N LYS A 18 -5.21 -13.71 -2.60
CA LYS A 18 -5.75 -14.89 -3.30
C LYS A 18 -5.13 -16.19 -2.80
N GLN A 19 -3.82 -16.21 -2.55
CA GLN A 19 -3.11 -17.37 -2.02
C GLN A 19 -3.41 -17.63 -0.54
N ASN A 20 -3.82 -16.61 0.20
CA ASN A 20 -4.09 -16.69 1.64
C ASN A 20 -5.46 -16.10 1.97
N PRO A 21 -6.55 -16.75 1.53
CA PRO A 21 -7.90 -16.31 1.90
C PRO A 21 -8.05 -16.34 3.43
N GLY A 22 -8.71 -15.32 3.98
CA GLY A 22 -8.98 -15.20 5.42
C GLY A 22 -7.85 -14.60 6.28
N LYS A 23 -6.64 -14.39 5.74
CA LYS A 23 -5.58 -13.68 6.48
C LYS A 23 -5.85 -12.18 6.59
N ASN A 24 -5.44 -11.59 7.70
CA ASN A 24 -5.60 -10.16 7.93
C ASN A 24 -4.54 -9.35 7.15
N ASN A 25 -4.83 -8.10 6.81
CA ASN A 25 -3.92 -7.23 6.05
C ASN A 25 -2.56 -7.05 6.74
N SER A 26 -2.52 -7.02 8.07
CA SER A 26 -1.27 -6.96 8.84
C SER A 26 -0.36 -8.15 8.56
N GLU A 27 -0.94 -9.35 8.45
CA GLU A 27 -0.20 -10.58 8.13
C GLU A 27 0.27 -10.58 6.68
N ILE A 28 -0.61 -10.20 5.75
CA ILE A 28 -0.26 -10.08 4.32
C ILE A 28 0.87 -9.06 4.12
N THR A 29 0.82 -7.93 4.80
CA THR A 29 1.87 -6.90 4.74
C THR A 29 3.18 -7.43 5.33
N SER A 30 3.12 -8.26 6.38
CA SER A 30 4.29 -8.93 6.95
C SER A 30 4.93 -9.91 5.96
N LEU A 31 4.10 -10.73 5.28
CA LEU A 31 4.55 -11.67 4.25
C LEU A 31 5.17 -10.95 3.04
N LEU A 32 4.53 -9.88 2.56
CA LEU A 32 5.07 -9.02 1.49
C LEU A 32 6.43 -8.42 1.87
N GLY A 33 6.58 -7.98 3.13
CA GLY A 33 7.86 -7.47 3.64
C GLY A 33 8.96 -8.53 3.60
N GLN A 34 8.65 -9.77 3.98
CA GLN A 34 9.59 -10.88 3.89
C GLN A 34 9.97 -11.20 2.43
N SER A 35 8.97 -11.28 1.54
CA SER A 35 9.17 -11.51 0.11
C SER A 35 10.05 -10.42 -0.52
N TRP A 36 9.75 -9.15 -0.21
CA TRP A 36 10.54 -8.01 -0.68
C TRP A 36 12.00 -8.11 -0.23
N ARG A 37 12.28 -8.53 1.00
CA ARG A 37 13.66 -8.71 1.49
C ARG A 37 14.40 -9.79 0.69
N LYS A 38 13.72 -10.89 0.33
CA LYS A 38 14.26 -12.00 -0.45
C LYS A 38 14.40 -11.70 -1.96
N LEU A 39 13.69 -10.68 -2.47
CA LEU A 39 13.70 -10.34 -3.89
C LEU A 39 15.11 -9.98 -4.39
N PRO A 40 15.51 -10.41 -5.62
CA PRO A 40 16.82 -10.09 -6.19
C PRO A 40 17.02 -8.57 -6.39
N THR A 41 18.29 -8.16 -6.41
CA THR A 41 18.69 -6.75 -6.53
C THR A 41 18.23 -6.11 -7.84
N HIS A 42 18.25 -6.85 -8.94
CA HIS A 42 17.76 -6.39 -10.25
C HIS A 42 16.28 -5.98 -10.19
N LYS A 43 15.42 -6.86 -9.66
CA LYS A 43 13.99 -6.57 -9.51
C LYS A 43 13.74 -5.40 -8.56
N LYS A 44 14.49 -5.33 -7.45
CA LYS A 44 14.43 -4.15 -6.56
C LYS A 44 14.83 -2.86 -7.28
N ALA A 45 15.79 -2.90 -8.20
CA ALA A 45 16.25 -1.75 -8.97
C ALA A 45 15.16 -1.23 -9.93
N GLU A 46 14.41 -2.13 -10.59
CA GLU A 46 13.24 -1.76 -11.41
C GLU A 46 12.23 -0.95 -10.57
N TYR A 47 11.90 -1.41 -9.36
CA TYR A 47 11.00 -0.69 -8.46
C TYR A 47 11.57 0.63 -7.92
N LYS A 48 12.90 0.74 -7.76
CA LYS A 48 13.55 2.02 -7.41
C LYS A 48 13.40 3.03 -8.55
N GLN A 49 13.57 2.60 -9.80
CA GLN A 49 13.36 3.46 -10.97
C GLN A 49 11.89 3.90 -11.08
N LYS A 50 10.94 2.96 -10.94
CA LYS A 50 9.49 3.28 -10.92
C LYS A 50 9.14 4.29 -9.82
N ALA A 51 9.70 4.13 -8.61
CA ALA A 51 9.48 5.08 -7.52
C ALA A 51 10.07 6.47 -7.80
N LYS A 52 11.22 6.54 -8.49
CA LYS A 52 11.81 7.81 -8.91
C LYS A 52 10.91 8.53 -9.92
N LEU A 53 10.37 7.81 -10.90
CA LEU A 53 9.42 8.35 -11.87
C LEU A 53 8.15 8.87 -11.20
N GLU A 54 7.54 8.08 -10.31
CA GLU A 54 6.35 8.48 -9.56
C GLU A 54 6.61 9.71 -8.67
N LYS A 55 7.82 9.81 -8.09
CA LYS A 55 8.23 10.98 -7.32
C LYS A 55 8.31 12.23 -8.21
N MET A 56 9.01 12.15 -9.34
CA MET A 56 9.16 13.28 -10.27
C MET A 56 7.79 13.74 -10.81
N ARG A 57 6.93 12.79 -11.20
CA ARG A 57 5.55 13.09 -11.62
C ARG A 57 4.80 13.82 -10.51
N PHE A 58 4.84 13.29 -9.30
CA PHE A 58 4.13 13.90 -8.17
C PHE A 58 4.64 15.31 -7.87
N GLU A 59 5.95 15.55 -7.95
CA GLU A 59 6.55 16.88 -7.77
C GLU A 59 6.12 17.85 -8.87
N PHE A 60 6.07 17.40 -10.12
CA PHE A 60 5.58 18.19 -11.25
C PHE A 60 4.09 18.54 -11.11
N GLU A 61 3.25 17.55 -10.79
CA GLU A 61 1.80 17.74 -10.63
C GLU A 61 1.43 18.54 -9.36
N ASN A 62 2.31 18.55 -8.36
CA ASN A 62 2.06 19.19 -7.07
C ASN A 62 3.22 20.13 -6.68
N PRO A 63 3.44 21.24 -7.40
CA PRO A 63 4.59 22.12 -7.21
C PRO A 63 4.63 22.76 -5.81
N ASN A 64 3.46 22.95 -5.18
CA ASN A 64 3.33 23.54 -3.85
C ASN A 64 3.17 22.51 -2.72
N TYR A 65 3.37 21.21 -3.01
CA TYR A 65 3.18 20.18 -2.00
C TYR A 65 4.29 20.23 -0.94
N LYS A 66 3.90 20.52 0.30
CA LYS A 66 4.76 20.40 1.50
C LYS A 66 4.21 19.32 2.41
N ARG A 67 5.03 18.31 2.68
CA ARG A 67 4.68 17.22 3.59
C ARG A 67 4.65 17.77 5.02
N LYS A 68 3.46 17.88 5.61
CA LYS A 68 3.31 18.28 7.02
C LYS A 68 3.76 17.12 7.90
N GLY A 69 4.71 17.37 8.81
CA GLY A 69 5.07 16.39 9.85
C GLY A 69 3.85 16.06 10.70
N LYS A 70 3.70 14.79 11.10
CA LYS A 70 2.68 14.43 12.10
C LYS A 70 3.13 14.99 13.45
N LYS A 71 2.33 15.86 14.05
CA LYS A 71 2.49 16.23 15.47
C LYS A 71 2.16 14.99 16.28
N ILE A 72 3.13 14.46 17.02
CA ILE A 72 2.92 13.35 17.94
C ILE A 72 2.44 13.97 19.23
N ASP A 73 1.24 13.58 19.69
CA ASP A 73 0.73 14.07 20.95
C ASP A 73 1.70 13.72 22.08
N LYS A 74 1.92 14.67 23.00
CA LYS A 74 2.86 14.49 24.12
C LYS A 74 2.55 13.22 24.92
N PHE A 75 1.27 12.85 25.02
CA PHE A 75 0.82 11.59 25.62
C PHE A 75 1.26 10.34 24.86
N MET A 76 1.32 10.37 23.52
CA MET A 76 1.88 9.26 22.73
C MET A 76 3.41 9.16 22.82
N SER A 77 4.08 10.24 23.24
CA SER A 77 5.54 10.24 23.45
C SER A 77 5.96 9.48 24.70
N THR A 78 5.13 9.42 25.73
CA THR A 78 5.42 8.71 26.99
C THR A 78 5.35 7.19 26.87
N PHE A 79 4.70 6.67 25.83
CA PHE A 79 4.67 5.23 25.50
C PHE A 79 5.78 4.80 24.53
N LYS A 80 6.72 5.69 24.16
CA LYS A 80 7.87 5.27 23.36
C LYS A 80 8.73 4.32 24.19
N VAL A 81 8.60 3.02 23.92
CA VAL A 81 9.56 2.01 24.37
C VAL A 81 10.90 2.37 23.75
N GLU A 82 11.83 2.86 24.57
CA GLU A 82 13.23 3.01 24.17
C GLU A 82 13.79 1.63 23.81
N THR A 83 13.92 1.40 22.51
CA THR A 83 14.56 0.21 21.93
C THR A 83 16.07 0.29 22.13
N ASN A 84 16.49 0.10 23.38
CA ASN A 84 17.88 -0.13 23.73
C ASN A 84 18.27 -1.53 23.24
N PRO A 85 19.20 -1.68 22.27
CA PRO A 85 19.58 -2.98 21.72
C PRO A 85 20.24 -3.91 22.74
N SER A 86 20.60 -3.41 23.94
CA SER A 86 21.29 -4.16 25.00
C SER A 86 20.37 -4.74 26.09
N ARG A 87 19.04 -4.53 26.04
CA ARG A 87 18.13 -5.18 27.01
C ARG A 87 17.84 -6.61 26.59
N LYS A 88 18.59 -7.57 27.15
CA LYS A 88 18.21 -8.99 27.16
C LYS A 88 16.81 -9.10 27.79
N LEU A 89 15.82 -9.54 27.01
CA LEU A 89 14.47 -9.84 27.48
C LEU A 89 14.55 -11.07 28.39
N ALA A 90 14.69 -10.85 29.69
CA ALA A 90 14.41 -11.89 30.68
C ALA A 90 12.89 -12.07 30.75
N VAL A 91 12.38 -13.06 30.01
CA VAL A 91 11.01 -13.53 30.14
C VAL A 91 10.88 -14.18 31.51
N LYS A 92 10.24 -13.49 32.47
CA LYS A 92 9.73 -14.12 33.69
C LYS A 92 8.28 -14.56 33.45
N PRO A 93 7.88 -15.75 33.93
CA PRO A 93 6.55 -16.29 33.70
C PRO A 93 5.46 -15.51 34.48
N THR A 94 4.27 -15.60 33.92
CA THR A 94 2.98 -14.97 34.17
C THR A 94 2.49 -14.98 35.63
N THR A 95 1.87 -13.89 36.08
CA THR A 95 0.89 -13.92 37.18
C THR A 95 -0.44 -13.29 36.73
N THR A 96 -1.46 -14.14 36.67
CA THR A 96 -2.89 -13.84 36.61
C THR A 96 -3.27 -12.76 37.62
N ARG A 97 -3.87 -11.63 37.17
CA ARG A 97 -4.60 -10.73 38.07
C ARG A 97 -6.09 -10.71 37.74
N SER A 98 -6.76 -11.53 38.54
CA SER A 98 -8.17 -11.53 38.91
C SER A 98 -9.00 -10.29 38.51
N SER A 99 -10.13 -10.60 37.90
CA SER A 99 -11.32 -9.79 37.67
C SER A 99 -11.85 -9.09 38.93
N LYS A 100 -12.32 -7.84 38.79
CA LYS A 100 -13.32 -7.19 39.65
C LYS A 100 -13.83 -5.88 39.00
N PRO A 101 -15.04 -5.39 39.34
CA PRO A 101 -16.24 -5.59 38.54
C PRO A 101 -16.74 -4.32 37.81
N LEU A 102 -17.66 -4.57 36.87
CA LEU A 102 -18.42 -3.61 36.07
C LEU A 102 -19.30 -2.72 36.97
N ILE A 103 -19.01 -1.42 37.02
CA ILE A 103 -20.00 -0.40 37.36
C ILE A 103 -20.40 0.30 36.08
N GLN A 104 -21.68 0.17 35.76
CA GLN A 104 -22.37 0.76 34.64
C GLN A 104 -22.76 2.20 34.99
N THR A 105 -22.07 3.18 34.42
CA THR A 105 -22.58 4.55 34.27
C THR A 105 -22.32 4.98 32.84
N HIS A 106 -23.27 4.67 31.96
CA HIS A 106 -23.31 5.23 30.62
C HIS A 106 -24.20 6.47 30.64
N ASP A 107 -23.61 7.61 30.98
CA ASP A 107 -24.14 8.89 30.52
C ASP A 107 -23.59 9.13 29.12
N GLN A 108 -24.50 9.18 28.16
CA GLN A 108 -24.26 9.61 26.79
C GLN A 108 -23.84 11.09 26.78
N PRO A 109 -22.73 11.44 26.11
CA PRO A 109 -22.70 12.66 25.33
C PRO A 109 -22.89 12.29 23.87
N THR A 110 -24.07 12.63 23.35
CA THR A 110 -24.38 12.67 21.92
C THR A 110 -23.39 13.63 21.24
N ASN A 111 -22.28 13.10 20.73
CA ASN A 111 -21.41 13.88 19.85
C ASN A 111 -21.82 13.64 18.40
N ASN A 112 -22.95 14.27 18.04
CA ASN A 112 -23.34 14.53 16.66
C ASN A 112 -22.32 15.51 16.05
N PHE A 113 -21.16 15.01 15.65
CA PHE A 113 -20.36 15.68 14.65
C PHE A 113 -20.95 15.36 13.28
N GLN A 114 -22.00 16.09 12.92
CA GLN A 114 -22.37 16.29 11.53
C GLN A 114 -21.09 16.73 10.79
N ARG A 115 -20.55 15.84 9.96
CA ARG A 115 -19.43 16.16 9.08
C ARG A 115 -19.97 17.20 8.07
N PRO A 116 -19.39 18.41 7.98
CA PRO A 116 -19.86 19.39 7.00
C PRO A 116 -19.69 18.80 5.60
N THR A 117 -20.79 18.77 4.85
CA THR A 117 -20.86 18.37 3.46
C THR A 117 -20.08 19.37 2.63
N THR A 118 -18.79 19.10 2.39
CA THR A 118 -18.00 19.88 1.45
C THR A 118 -18.55 19.63 0.05
N LEU A 119 -19.25 20.65 -0.46
CA LEU A 119 -19.49 21.01 -1.85
C LEU A 119 -18.81 20.07 -2.87
N SER A 120 -19.65 19.45 -3.70
CA SER A 120 -19.30 18.55 -4.80
C SER A 120 -18.31 19.17 -5.78
N TYR A 121 -17.02 18.94 -5.55
CA TYR A 121 -16.02 18.92 -6.61
C TYR A 121 -15.65 17.45 -6.81
N ASN A 122 -16.17 16.86 -7.89
CA ASN A 122 -15.79 15.52 -8.35
C ASN A 122 -14.56 15.73 -9.27
N PRO A 123 -13.31 15.61 -8.76
CA PRO A 123 -12.16 15.63 -9.65
C PRO A 123 -12.30 14.48 -10.65
N PRO A 124 -11.91 14.66 -11.92
CA PRO A 124 -11.87 13.55 -12.86
C PRO A 124 -11.05 12.45 -12.22
N ILE A 125 -11.64 11.26 -12.07
CA ILE A 125 -10.96 10.08 -11.55
C ILE A 125 -9.86 9.76 -12.56
N LEU A 126 -8.69 10.35 -12.37
CA LEU A 126 -7.53 10.03 -13.19
C LEU A 126 -7.33 8.53 -13.06
N PRO A 127 -7.21 7.79 -14.18
CA PRO A 127 -7.01 6.36 -14.15
C PRO A 127 -5.83 6.07 -13.24
N SER A 128 -6.02 5.12 -12.31
CA SER A 128 -4.92 4.64 -11.48
C SER A 128 -3.74 4.29 -12.39
N PHE A 129 -2.52 4.65 -12.01
CA PHE A 129 -1.28 4.39 -12.74
C PHE A 129 -1.19 2.97 -13.34
N ARG A 130 -1.82 1.98 -12.68
CA ARG A 130 -1.98 0.61 -13.19
C ARG A 130 -2.73 0.54 -14.53
N LEU A 131 -3.83 1.26 -14.69
CA LEU A 131 -4.64 1.29 -15.92
C LEU A 131 -3.93 2.03 -17.06
N LEU A 132 -3.11 3.03 -16.73
CA LEU A 132 -2.36 3.79 -17.73
C LEU A 132 -1.15 3.00 -18.25
N LEU A 133 -0.47 2.22 -17.39
CA LEU A 133 0.59 1.30 -17.82
C LEU A 133 0.05 0.10 -18.62
N GLU A 134 -1.12 -0.44 -18.27
CA GLU A 134 -1.77 -1.52 -19.03
C GLU A 134 -2.25 -1.02 -20.40
N SER A 135 -2.80 0.20 -20.47
CA SER A 135 -3.23 0.85 -21.73
C SER A 135 -2.05 1.11 -22.68
N LEU A 136 -0.88 1.50 -22.15
CA LEU A 136 0.35 1.67 -22.94
C LEU A 136 1.01 0.34 -23.36
N ALA A 137 0.67 -0.77 -22.70
CA ALA A 137 1.22 -2.10 -23.00
C ALA A 137 0.41 -2.86 -24.07
N MET A 138 -0.76 -2.37 -24.50
CA MET A 138 -1.61 -2.98 -25.53
C MET A 138 -1.42 -2.37 -26.94
N GLN A 139 -0.18 -2.07 -27.33
CA GLN A 139 0.17 -1.73 -28.72
C GLN A 139 1.34 -2.55 -29.28
N SER A 140 1.68 -3.69 -28.68
CA SER A 140 2.49 -4.70 -29.34
C SER A 140 1.59 -5.86 -29.76
N GLU A 141 0.78 -5.63 -30.80
CA GLU A 141 0.30 -6.72 -31.62
C GLU A 141 1.54 -7.49 -32.12
N PRO A 142 1.63 -8.81 -31.92
CA PRO A 142 2.65 -9.59 -32.59
C PRO A 142 2.41 -9.43 -34.08
N PHE A 143 3.36 -8.83 -34.79
CA PHE A 143 3.38 -8.77 -36.24
C PHE A 143 3.41 -10.21 -36.78
N LEU A 144 2.23 -10.79 -36.96
CA LEU A 144 2.07 -12.01 -37.74
C LEU A 144 2.35 -11.59 -39.19
N PRO A 145 3.40 -12.15 -39.83
CA PRO A 145 3.60 -11.90 -41.24
C PRO A 145 2.34 -12.37 -42.00
N PRO A 146 1.88 -11.63 -43.02
CA PRO A 146 0.72 -12.04 -43.79
C PRO A 146 1.01 -13.41 -44.40
N LEU A 147 0.19 -14.40 -44.03
CA LEU A 147 0.17 -15.68 -44.74
C LEU A 147 -0.18 -15.37 -46.19
N ILE A 148 0.79 -15.60 -47.09
CA ILE A 148 0.57 -15.62 -48.52
C ILE A 148 -0.54 -16.63 -48.76
N ARG A 149 -1.75 -16.12 -48.99
CA ARG A 149 -2.87 -16.92 -49.46
C ARG A 149 -2.50 -17.37 -50.85
N GLN A 150 -1.88 -18.55 -50.97
CA GLN A 150 -1.84 -19.23 -52.26
C GLN A 150 -3.29 -19.38 -52.70
N SER A 151 -3.61 -18.75 -53.83
CA SER A 151 -4.90 -18.85 -54.48
C SER A 151 -5.13 -20.30 -54.90
N PRO A 152 -6.11 -21.02 -54.35
CA PRO A 152 -6.59 -22.23 -55.00
C PRO A 152 -7.66 -21.80 -56.00
N PHE A 153 -7.56 -22.30 -57.23
CA PHE A 153 -8.47 -22.09 -58.36
C PHE A 153 -8.29 -20.77 -59.12
N SER A 154 -8.39 -20.67 -60.46
CA SER A 154 -8.29 -21.59 -61.61
C SER A 154 -8.75 -20.80 -62.84
N LEU A 155 -8.14 -21.11 -64.00
CA LEU A 155 -8.41 -20.68 -65.40
C LEU A 155 -7.55 -19.53 -65.93
#